data_AF-A0A261SHF0-F1
#
_entry.id   AF-A0A261SHF0-F1
#
_cell.length_a   1.000
_cell.length_b   1.000
_cell.length_c   1.000
_cell.angle_alpha   90.00
_cell.angle_beta   90.00
_cell.angle_gamma   90.00
#
_symmetry.space_group_name_H-M   'P 1'
#
loop_
_entity.id
_entity.type
_entity.pdbx_description
1 polymer ?
#
loop_
_entity_poly.entity_id
_entity_poly.type
_entity_poly.pdbx_seq_one_letter_code
_entity_poly.pdbx_strand_id
1 'polypeptide(L)'
;MTLTRMNAALLRTFLALAALLCAFNAAHAARPSVPMDSFVGNRIETASGKPPSPEQIQVALKRAGMVRDWVVTPNADGTYRAHLTIRKHTLDVQIRVADGTFDITYLASTNLGYGPNREDAARPLIHPAYNTWVKNLVGDIRREFALL
;
A
#
# COMPACT_ATOMS: atom_id res chain seq x y z
N MET A 1 33.09 -12.43 57.67
CA MET A 1 33.05 -12.36 56.20
C MET A 1 32.65 -13.74 55.70
N THR A 2 31.35 -14.00 55.60
CA THR A 2 30.79 -15.32 55.28
C THR A 2 29.74 -15.13 54.19
N LEU A 3 30.00 -15.75 53.04
CA LEU A 3 29.14 -15.69 51.86
C LEU A 3 27.77 -16.33 52.12
N THR A 4 26.77 -15.60 51.67
CA THR A 4 25.34 -15.88 51.60
C THR A 4 25.02 -17.29 51.08
N ARG A 5 24.32 -18.11 51.89
CA ARG A 5 23.55 -19.25 51.35
C ARG A 5 22.17 -18.75 50.96
N MET A 6 22.01 -18.39 49.69
CA MET A 6 20.69 -18.14 49.13
C MET A 6 19.91 -19.46 49.12
N ASN A 7 18.71 -19.46 49.70
CA ASN A 7 17.92 -20.67 49.88
C ASN A 7 17.52 -21.23 48.50
N ALA A 8 17.82 -22.50 48.21
CA ALA A 8 17.56 -23.10 46.90
C ALA A 8 16.08 -23.02 46.47
N ALA A 9 15.17 -22.91 47.44
CA ALA A 9 13.75 -22.67 47.22
C ALA A 9 13.44 -21.26 46.70
N LEU A 10 14.13 -20.22 47.20
CA LEU A 10 13.97 -18.83 46.76
C LEU A 10 14.54 -18.61 45.35
N LEU A 11 15.64 -19.27 45.00
CA LEU A 11 16.21 -19.21 43.64
C LEU A 11 15.30 -19.86 42.59
N ARG A 12 14.58 -20.95 42.96
CA ARG A 12 13.63 -21.65 42.08
C ARG A 12 12.36 -20.85 41.81
N THR A 13 11.82 -20.16 42.81
CA THR A 13 10.65 -19.28 42.62
C THR A 13 10.99 -18.02 41.83
N PHE A 14 12.18 -17.44 41.99
CA PHE A 14 12.63 -16.33 41.14
C PHE A 14 12.80 -16.74 39.66
N LEU A 15 13.32 -17.94 39.39
CA LEU A 15 13.43 -18.48 38.03
C LEU A 15 12.06 -18.80 37.40
N ALA A 16 11.10 -19.31 38.17
CA ALA A 16 9.74 -19.57 37.69
C ALA A 16 8.96 -18.27 37.39
N LEU A 17 9.21 -17.18 38.14
CA LEU A 17 8.57 -15.88 37.91
C LEU A 17 9.19 -15.13 36.72
N ALA A 18 10.50 -15.26 36.50
CA ALA A 18 11.17 -14.71 35.33
C ALA A 18 10.75 -15.40 34.02
N ALA A 19 10.44 -16.70 34.05
CA ALA A 19 9.96 -17.45 32.88
C ALA A 19 8.54 -17.02 32.43
N LEU A 20 7.68 -16.59 33.36
CA LEU A 20 6.34 -16.07 33.01
C LEU A 20 6.38 -14.66 32.38
N LEU A 21 7.42 -13.86 32.68
CA LEU A 21 7.60 -12.52 32.12
C LEU A 21 8.17 -12.52 30.68
N CYS A 22 8.78 -13.62 30.22
CA CYS A 22 9.30 -13.74 28.86
C CYS A 22 8.27 -14.19 27.80
N ALA A 23 7.06 -14.58 28.21
CA ALA A 23 6.03 -15.06 27.28
C ALA A 23 5.23 -13.94 26.59
N PHE A 24 5.41 -12.69 27.01
CA PHE A 24 4.77 -11.51 26.39
C PHE A 24 5.68 -10.80 25.37
N ASN A 25 6.54 -11.56 24.66
CA ASN A 25 7.07 -11.05 23.41
C ASN A 25 5.93 -11.02 22.39
N ALA A 26 5.22 -9.90 22.41
CA ALA A 26 4.17 -9.54 21.47
C ALA A 26 4.68 -9.77 20.05
N ALA A 27 4.24 -10.88 19.46
CA ALA A 27 4.29 -11.06 18.03
C ALA A 27 3.57 -9.85 17.41
N HIS A 28 4.34 -8.89 16.91
CA HIS A 28 3.85 -7.90 15.97
C HIS A 28 3.53 -8.66 14.69
N ALA A 29 2.46 -9.45 14.70
CA ALA A 29 2.00 -10.18 13.55
C ALA A 29 1.66 -9.14 12.48
N ALA A 30 2.47 -9.11 11.41
CA ALA A 30 2.12 -8.37 10.21
C ALA A 30 0.71 -8.79 9.79
N ARG A 31 -0.14 -7.82 9.40
CA ARG A 31 -1.48 -8.14 8.89
C ARG A 31 -1.34 -9.17 7.76
N PRO A 32 -2.20 -10.20 7.70
CA PRO A 32 -2.13 -11.19 6.64
C PRO A 32 -2.29 -10.50 5.27
N SER A 33 -1.52 -10.96 4.29
CA SER A 33 -1.69 -10.53 2.90
C SER A 33 -3.06 -10.95 2.37
N VAL A 34 -3.61 -10.17 1.46
CA VAL A 34 -4.90 -10.39 0.81
C VAL A 34 -4.73 -10.38 -0.71
N PRO A 35 -5.63 -11.02 -1.48
CA PRO A 35 -5.62 -10.91 -2.93
C PRO A 35 -5.76 -9.44 -3.38
N MET A 36 -4.96 -9.05 -4.37
CA MET A 36 -5.02 -7.73 -4.98
C MET A 36 -6.37 -7.50 -5.66
N ASP A 37 -6.91 -6.30 -5.49
CA ASP A 37 -8.08 -5.85 -6.27
C ASP A 37 -7.63 -5.37 -7.66
N SER A 38 -8.53 -5.51 -8.64
CA SER A 38 -8.30 -5.02 -10.00
C SER A 38 -8.76 -3.56 -10.12
N PHE A 39 -7.91 -2.70 -10.70
CA PHE A 39 -8.16 -1.28 -10.90
C PHE A 39 -8.03 -0.87 -12.37
N VAL A 40 -8.53 -1.72 -13.27
CA VAL A 40 -8.55 -1.48 -14.73
C VAL A 40 -9.93 -1.03 -15.21
N GLY A 41 -9.97 -0.29 -16.30
CA GLY A 41 -11.21 0.15 -16.95
C GLY A 41 -11.99 1.23 -16.17
N ASN A 42 -11.31 2.04 -15.35
CA ASN A 42 -11.98 3.13 -14.64
C ASN A 42 -12.41 4.21 -15.63
N ARG A 43 -13.71 4.43 -15.79
CA ARG A 43 -14.24 5.47 -16.68
C ARG A 43 -13.78 6.86 -16.25
N ILE A 44 -13.43 7.67 -17.25
CA ILE A 44 -13.20 9.10 -17.12
C ILE A 44 -14.53 9.82 -17.39
N GLU A 45 -15.01 10.57 -16.41
CA GLU A 45 -16.21 11.39 -16.51
C GLU A 45 -15.80 12.84 -16.28
N THR A 46 -16.12 13.70 -17.25
CA THR A 46 -15.84 15.14 -17.23
C THR A 46 -17.16 15.91 -17.14
N ALA A 47 -17.17 17.03 -16.42
CA ALA A 47 -18.32 17.94 -16.37
C ALA A 47 -18.62 18.55 -17.75
N SER A 48 -17.60 18.76 -18.58
CA SER A 48 -17.80 19.21 -19.97
C SER A 48 -18.36 18.15 -20.91
N GLY A 49 -18.38 16.87 -20.50
CA GLY A 49 -18.79 15.73 -21.33
C GLY A 49 -17.85 15.44 -22.51
N LYS A 50 -16.70 16.12 -22.58
CA LYS A 50 -15.70 15.96 -23.64
C LYS A 50 -14.48 15.19 -23.12
N PRO A 51 -13.79 14.44 -23.99
CA PRO A 51 -12.51 13.83 -23.62
C PRO A 51 -11.48 14.90 -23.21
N PRO A 52 -10.74 14.70 -22.10
CA PRO A 52 -9.72 15.65 -21.66
C PRO A 52 -8.51 15.65 -22.60
N SER A 53 -7.86 16.80 -22.76
CA SER A 53 -6.59 16.92 -23.49
C SER A 53 -5.45 16.21 -22.74
N PRO A 54 -4.32 15.88 -23.41
CA PRO A 54 -3.15 15.31 -22.75
C PRO A 54 -2.64 16.16 -21.57
N GLU A 55 -2.66 17.49 -21.71
CA GLU A 55 -2.26 18.43 -20.66
C GLU A 55 -3.24 18.39 -19.48
N GLN A 56 -4.54 18.33 -19.75
CA GLN A 56 -5.56 18.20 -18.71
C GLN A 56 -5.42 16.87 -17.96
N ILE A 57 -5.16 15.77 -18.66
CA ILE A 57 -4.88 14.47 -18.06
C ILE A 57 -3.68 14.57 -17.11
N GLN A 58 -2.56 15.10 -17.58
CA GLN A 58 -1.35 15.20 -16.76
C GLN A 58 -1.57 16.06 -15.51
N VAL A 59 -2.26 17.19 -15.64
CA VAL A 59 -2.57 18.08 -14.52
C VAL A 59 -3.52 17.40 -13.52
N ALA A 60 -4.59 16.76 -13.99
CA ALA A 60 -5.55 16.05 -13.16
C ALA A 60 -4.88 14.92 -12.36
N LEU A 61 -4.07 14.09 -13.01
CA LEU A 61 -3.36 12.99 -12.34
C LEU A 61 -2.38 13.51 -11.26
N LYS A 62 -1.63 14.59 -11.55
CA LYS A 62 -0.72 15.21 -10.58
C LYS A 62 -1.47 15.75 -9.36
N ARG A 63 -2.56 16.49 -9.56
CA ARG A 63 -3.38 17.03 -8.47
C ARG A 63 -4.00 15.93 -7.62
N ALA A 64 -4.55 14.90 -8.26
CA ALA A 64 -5.12 13.75 -7.59
C ALA A 64 -4.09 13.07 -6.68
N GLY A 65 -2.86 12.90 -7.17
CA GLY A 65 -1.80 12.30 -6.38
C GLY A 65 -1.42 13.12 -5.14
N MET A 66 -1.31 14.44 -5.30
CA MET A 66 -0.93 15.36 -4.22
C MET A 66 -1.88 15.32 -3.01
N VAL A 67 -3.16 14.93 -3.18
CA VAL A 67 -4.14 14.81 -2.08
C VAL A 67 -3.65 13.85 -0.99
N ARG A 68 -2.86 12.84 -1.35
CA ARG A 68 -2.37 11.79 -0.44
C ARG A 68 -0.90 11.46 -0.67
N ASP A 69 -0.11 12.48 -0.97
CA ASP A 69 1.36 12.39 -1.10
C ASP A 69 1.86 11.42 -2.18
N TRP A 70 1.02 11.11 -3.17
CA TRP A 70 1.50 10.42 -4.37
C TRP A 70 2.21 11.41 -5.28
N VAL A 71 3.42 11.04 -5.70
CA VAL A 71 4.18 11.77 -6.72
C VAL A 71 3.91 11.13 -8.08
N VAL A 72 3.26 11.86 -8.98
CA VAL A 72 2.94 11.39 -10.33
C VAL A 72 3.88 12.01 -11.36
N THR A 73 4.60 11.15 -12.09
CA THR A 73 5.55 11.53 -13.13
C THR A 73 5.23 10.86 -14.46
N PRO A 74 5.27 11.58 -15.60
CA PRO A 74 5.08 10.96 -16.91
C PRO A 74 6.27 10.06 -17.27
N ASN A 75 5.99 8.97 -17.98
CA ASN A 75 6.97 8.09 -18.60
C ASN A 75 7.08 8.41 -20.10
N ALA A 76 8.16 7.95 -20.74
CA ALA A 76 8.40 8.19 -22.17
C ALA A 76 7.38 7.46 -23.09
N ASP A 77 6.73 6.41 -22.60
CA ASP A 77 5.74 5.61 -23.33
C ASP A 77 4.31 6.19 -23.27
N GLY A 78 4.14 7.39 -22.70
CA GLY A 78 2.84 8.05 -22.53
C GLY A 78 2.04 7.59 -21.31
N THR A 79 2.58 6.66 -20.51
CA THR A 79 2.00 6.30 -19.21
C THR A 79 2.53 7.20 -18.10
N TYR A 80 2.03 7.03 -16.88
CA TYR A 80 2.48 7.77 -15.71
C TYR A 80 2.89 6.81 -14.61
N ARG A 81 3.99 7.07 -13.92
CA ARG A 81 4.32 6.41 -12.65
C ARG A 81 3.77 7.24 -11.50
N ALA A 82 3.05 6.60 -10.58
CA ALA A 82 2.66 7.19 -9.31
C ALA A 82 3.41 6.49 -8.17
N HIS A 83 4.15 7.26 -7.40
CA HIS A 83 4.97 6.79 -6.29
C HIS A 83 4.39 7.26 -4.96
N LEU A 84 4.22 6.35 -4.00
CA LEU A 84 3.83 6.66 -2.62
C LEU A 84 4.92 6.17 -1.66
N THR A 85 5.29 7.02 -0.71
CA THR A 85 6.07 6.64 0.47
C THR A 85 5.26 6.96 1.73
N ILE A 86 5.05 5.97 2.58
CA ILE A 86 4.33 6.12 3.85
C ILE A 86 4.97 5.28 4.95
N ARG A 87 5.53 5.96 5.96
CA ARG A 87 6.29 5.34 7.05
C ARG A 87 7.44 4.47 6.48
N LYS A 88 7.32 3.14 6.56
CA LYS A 88 8.29 2.15 6.06
C LYS A 88 7.88 1.50 4.74
N HIS A 89 6.74 1.88 4.18
CA HIS A 89 6.19 1.29 2.98
C HIS A 89 6.44 2.21 1.78
N THR A 90 6.78 1.61 0.65
CA THR A 90 6.77 2.30 -0.64
C THR A 90 5.91 1.52 -1.62
N LEU A 91 5.26 2.24 -2.53
CA LEU A 91 4.44 1.65 -3.59
C LEU A 91 4.62 2.46 -4.87
N ASP A 92 4.93 1.76 -5.95
CA ASP A 92 4.95 2.28 -7.31
C ASP A 92 3.85 1.60 -8.12
N VAL A 93 3.04 2.41 -8.79
CA VAL A 93 2.03 1.95 -9.75
C VAL A 93 2.18 2.69 -11.06
N GLN A 94 1.77 2.05 -12.16
CA GLN A 94 1.63 2.66 -13.46
C GLN A 94 0.17 3.06 -13.68
N ILE A 95 -0.03 4.26 -14.19
CA ILE A 95 -1.32 4.77 -14.62
C ILE A 95 -1.28 4.85 -16.15
N ARG A 96 -2.17 4.13 -16.82
CA ARG A 96 -2.39 4.22 -18.26
C ARG A 96 -3.72 4.90 -18.51
N VAL A 97 -3.75 5.89 -19.41
CA VAL A 97 -4.99 6.56 -19.83
C VAL A 97 -5.21 6.27 -21.31
N ALA A 98 -6.37 5.69 -21.64
CA ALA A 98 -6.74 5.36 -23.01
C ALA A 98 -8.26 5.18 -23.14
N ASP A 99 -8.80 5.50 -24.31
CA ASP A 99 -10.18 5.17 -24.68
C ASP A 99 -11.24 5.64 -23.67
N GLY A 100 -11.04 6.82 -23.09
CA GLY A 100 -11.95 7.38 -22.07
C GLY A 100 -11.92 6.64 -20.72
N THR A 101 -10.88 5.85 -20.47
CA THR A 101 -10.66 5.11 -19.24
C THR A 101 -9.23 5.29 -18.72
N PHE A 102 -9.01 4.88 -17.48
CA PHE A 102 -7.68 4.72 -16.92
C PHE A 102 -7.53 3.43 -16.12
N ASP A 103 -6.33 2.88 -16.19
CA ASP A 103 -5.90 1.69 -15.47
C ASP A 103 -4.85 2.08 -14.44
N ILE A 104 -4.86 1.44 -13.27
CA ILE A 104 -3.75 1.49 -12.32
C ILE A 104 -3.22 0.08 -12.09
N THR A 105 -1.96 -0.15 -12.47
CA THR A 105 -1.30 -1.46 -12.35
C THR A 105 -0.09 -1.40 -11.43
N TYR A 106 0.13 -2.46 -10.67
CA TYR A 106 1.28 -2.56 -9.76
C TYR A 106 2.61 -2.60 -10.53
N LEU A 107 3.63 -1.89 -10.05
CA LEU A 107 5.00 -1.97 -10.55
C LEU A 107 5.94 -2.58 -9.50
N ALA A 108 6.03 -1.96 -8.33
CA ALA A 108 6.97 -2.34 -7.29
C ALA A 108 6.53 -1.87 -5.90
N SER A 109 7.06 -2.48 -4.85
CA SER A 109 6.81 -2.04 -3.48
C SER A 109 7.90 -2.49 -2.52
N THR A 110 8.02 -1.75 -1.40
CA THR A 110 8.83 -2.14 -0.25
C THR A 110 7.92 -2.41 0.94
N ASN A 111 8.17 -3.50 1.66
CA ASN A 111 7.43 -3.88 2.87
C ASN A 111 5.92 -4.11 2.66
N LEU A 112 5.47 -4.50 1.45
CA LEU A 112 4.07 -4.90 1.20
C LEU A 112 3.89 -6.40 0.97
N GLY A 113 4.96 -7.19 0.92
CA GLY A 113 4.85 -8.65 0.83
C GLY A 113 4.12 -9.13 -0.43
N TYR A 114 4.34 -8.46 -1.57
CA TYR A 114 3.84 -8.90 -2.87
C TYR A 114 4.34 -10.32 -3.17
N GLY A 115 3.43 -11.24 -3.48
CA GLY A 115 3.77 -12.62 -3.76
C GLY A 115 2.68 -13.37 -4.52
N PRO A 116 2.98 -14.56 -5.05
CA PRO A 116 2.02 -15.34 -5.81
C PRO A 116 0.85 -15.78 -4.94
N ASN A 117 -0.32 -15.88 -5.56
CA ASN A 117 -1.50 -16.50 -4.98
C ASN A 117 -1.75 -17.85 -5.66
N ARG A 118 -1.71 -18.94 -4.89
CA ARG A 118 -1.86 -20.30 -5.41
C ARG A 118 -3.32 -20.65 -5.75
N GLU A 119 -4.27 -19.95 -5.16
CA GLU A 119 -5.70 -20.16 -5.38
C GLU A 119 -6.21 -19.35 -6.57
N ASP A 120 -5.59 -18.19 -6.83
CA ASP A 120 -5.94 -17.31 -7.94
C ASP A 120 -4.69 -16.61 -8.49
N ALA A 121 -4.10 -17.18 -9.54
CA ALA A 121 -2.89 -16.64 -10.16
C ALA A 121 -3.09 -15.25 -10.77
N ALA A 122 -4.32 -14.83 -11.05
CA ALA A 122 -4.62 -13.49 -11.56
C ALA A 122 -4.63 -12.42 -10.46
N ARG A 123 -4.68 -12.82 -9.18
CA ARG A 123 -4.74 -11.92 -8.02
C ARG A 123 -3.65 -12.23 -7.01
N PRO A 124 -2.41 -11.76 -7.22
CA PRO A 124 -1.32 -11.91 -6.27
C PRO A 124 -1.70 -11.45 -4.86
N LEU A 125 -1.04 -12.00 -3.85
CA LEU A 125 -1.24 -11.58 -2.46
C LEU A 125 -0.36 -10.37 -2.14
N ILE A 126 -0.91 -9.41 -1.39
CA ILE A 126 -0.19 -8.22 -0.95
C ILE A 126 -0.78 -7.72 0.38
N HIS A 127 -0.03 -6.88 1.10
CA HIS A 127 -0.53 -6.23 2.30
C HIS A 127 -1.83 -5.43 2.02
N PRO A 128 -2.87 -5.52 2.88
CA PRO A 128 -4.20 -4.93 2.61
C PRO A 128 -4.22 -3.42 2.34
N ALA A 129 -3.20 -2.71 2.80
CA ALA A 129 -3.07 -1.28 2.55
C ALA A 129 -2.94 -0.95 1.06
N TYR A 130 -2.41 -1.85 0.22
CA TYR A 130 -2.33 -1.65 -1.23
C TYR A 130 -3.72 -1.35 -1.84
N ASN A 131 -4.70 -2.23 -1.63
CA ASN A 131 -6.05 -2.05 -2.18
C ASN A 131 -6.66 -0.73 -1.69
N THR A 132 -6.43 -0.38 -0.42
CA THR A 132 -6.92 0.88 0.15
C THR A 132 -6.28 2.10 -0.52
N TRP A 133 -4.95 2.11 -0.66
CA TRP A 133 -4.23 3.24 -1.24
C TRP A 133 -4.54 3.44 -2.71
N VAL A 134 -4.60 2.36 -3.49
CA VAL A 134 -4.93 2.45 -4.93
C VAL A 134 -6.40 2.85 -5.11
N LYS A 135 -7.33 2.29 -4.32
CA LYS A 135 -8.75 2.71 -4.35
C LYS A 135 -8.92 4.20 -4.03
N ASN A 136 -8.16 4.72 -3.06
CA ASN A 136 -8.19 6.14 -2.74
C ASN A 136 -7.68 6.99 -3.91
N LEU A 137 -6.55 6.59 -4.52
CA LEU A 137 -5.99 7.27 -5.69
C LEU A 137 -6.97 7.26 -6.87
N VAL A 138 -7.67 6.15 -7.14
CA VAL A 138 -8.75 6.08 -8.14
C VAL A 138 -9.83 7.12 -7.84
N GLY A 139 -10.25 7.24 -6.58
CA GLY A 139 -11.24 8.23 -6.17
C GLY A 139 -10.76 9.68 -6.31
N ASP A 140 -9.49 9.95 -6.02
CA ASP A 140 -8.87 11.27 -6.23
C ASP A 140 -8.80 11.62 -7.72
N ILE A 141 -8.38 10.68 -8.57
CA ILE A 141 -8.30 10.86 -10.02
C ILE A 141 -9.68 11.16 -10.61
N ARG A 142 -10.71 10.41 -10.19
CA ARG A 142 -12.09 10.66 -10.64
C ARG A 142 -12.58 12.06 -10.25
N ARG A 143 -12.24 12.53 -9.05
CA ARG A 143 -12.60 13.88 -8.61
C ARG A 143 -11.95 14.94 -9.49
N GLU A 144 -10.67 14.80 -9.81
CA GLU A 144 -9.97 15.77 -10.67
C GLU A 144 -10.50 15.76 -12.11
N PHE A 145 -10.82 14.58 -12.67
CA PHE A 145 -11.45 14.51 -13.98
C PHE A 145 -12.85 15.13 -14.03
N ALA A 146 -13.65 14.97 -12.95
CA ALA A 146 -14.98 15.56 -12.86
C ALA A 146 -14.98 17.10 -12.82
N LEU A 147 -13.83 17.75 -12.63
CA LEU A 147 -13.68 19.21 -12.66
C LEU A 147 -13.39 19.77 -14.07
N LEU A 148 -13.17 18.90 -15.06
CA LEU A 148 -12.88 19.25 -16.46
C LEU A 148 -14.14 19.32 -17.31
#